data_AF-A0A5C8RR88-F1
#
_entry.id   AF-A0A5C8RR88-F1
#
_cell.length_a   1.000
_cell.length_b   1.000
_cell.length_c   1.000
_cell.angle_alpha   90.00
_cell.angle_beta   90.00
_cell.angle_gamma   90.00
#
_symmetry.space_group_name_H-M   'P 1'
#
loop_
_entity.id
_entity.type
_entity.pdbx_description
1 polymer ?
#
loop_
_entity_poly.entity_id
_entity_poly.type
_entity_poly.pdbx_seq_one_letter_code
_entity_poly.pdbx_strand_id
1 'polypeptide(L)'
;MLGLTFAAPFALAALIGLPALWLLLRVTPPRPRRIDFPPLKLVADLVARRQTPARTPPWLLILRLLAAAALILAVSGPVWNPSGVGAGGGRKALLVMIDNGVSAAHDWRDRMRVATDAVEGAARDGRPVAVVGLADA
;
A
#
# COMPACT_ATOMS: atom_id res chain seq x y z
N MET A 1 -9.27 -8.72 20.07
CA MET A 1 -9.82 -8.83 18.70
C MET A 1 -8.74 -8.37 17.74
N LEU A 2 -8.32 -9.21 16.78
CA LEU A 2 -7.37 -8.82 15.74
C LEU A 2 -8.09 -7.88 14.76
N GLY A 3 -7.99 -6.56 14.99
CA GLY A 3 -8.56 -5.54 14.12
C GLY A 3 -7.54 -5.10 13.06
N LEU A 4 -7.96 -5.00 11.81
CA LEU A 4 -7.20 -4.37 10.73
C LEU A 4 -7.84 -3.02 10.41
N THR A 5 -7.07 -1.93 10.45
CA THR A 5 -7.54 -0.61 10.03
C THR A 5 -6.67 -0.07 8.90
N PHE A 6 -7.18 0.89 8.14
CA PHE A 6 -6.50 1.51 7.01
C PHE A 6 -6.51 3.03 7.20
N ALA A 7 -5.35 3.66 7.05
CA ALA A 7 -5.25 5.12 7.09
C ALA A 7 -6.03 5.78 5.94
N ALA A 8 -5.99 5.18 4.75
CA ALA A 8 -6.71 5.64 3.57
C ALA A 8 -7.59 4.51 3.00
N PRO A 9 -8.79 4.25 3.58
CA PRO A 9 -9.64 3.14 3.16
C PRO A 9 -10.10 3.27 1.71
N PHE A 10 -10.28 4.50 1.20
CA PHE A 10 -10.64 4.74 -0.21
C PHE A 10 -9.53 4.36 -1.19
N ALA A 11 -8.26 4.29 -0.77
CA ALA A 11 -7.18 3.82 -1.62
C ALA A 11 -7.40 2.36 -2.06
N LEU A 12 -8.09 1.55 -1.26
CA LEU A 12 -8.48 0.18 -1.63
C LEU A 12 -9.41 0.15 -2.85
N ALA A 13 -10.16 1.22 -3.14
CA ALA A 13 -10.96 1.29 -4.36
C ALA A 13 -10.10 1.19 -5.64
N ALA A 14 -8.82 1.55 -5.58
CA ALA A 14 -7.89 1.36 -6.69
C ALA A 14 -7.66 -0.12 -7.04
N LEU A 15 -7.89 -1.07 -6.11
CA LEU A 15 -7.85 -2.51 -6.41
C LEU A 15 -8.91 -2.88 -7.46
N ILE A 16 -10.07 -2.21 -7.46
CA ILE A 16 -11.13 -2.41 -8.46
C ILE A 16 -10.66 -1.95 -9.85
N GLY A 17 -9.70 -1.02 -9.92
CA GLY A 17 -9.07 -0.55 -11.16
C GLY A 17 -8.00 -1.48 -11.73
N LEU A 18 -7.50 -2.48 -10.98
CA LEU A 18 -6.54 -3.47 -11.48
C LEU A 18 -6.97 -4.17 -12.78
N PRO A 19 -8.22 -4.65 -12.94
CA PRO A 19 -8.69 -5.21 -14.21
C PRO A 19 -8.67 -4.20 -15.36
N ALA A 20 -8.91 -2.91 -15.11
CA ALA A 20 -8.79 -1.87 -16.13
C ALA A 20 -7.32 -1.64 -16.53
N LEU A 21 -6.40 -1.62 -15.54
CA LEU A 21 -4.96 -1.56 -15.78
C LEU A 21 -4.46 -2.79 -16.56
N TRP A 22 -4.99 -3.97 -16.24
CA TRP A 22 -4.76 -5.20 -16.99
C TRP A 22 -5.21 -5.07 -18.44
N LEU A 23 -6.40 -4.52 -18.68
CA LEU A 23 -6.95 -4.32 -20.01
C LEU A 23 -6.09 -3.34 -20.82
N LEU A 24 -5.63 -2.26 -20.19
CA LEU A 24 -4.75 -1.25 -20.79
C LEU A 24 -3.37 -1.82 -21.15
N LEU A 25 -2.78 -2.63 -20.26
CA LEU A 25 -1.49 -3.28 -20.50
C LEU A 25 -1.59 -4.44 -21.50
N ARG A 26 -2.77 -5.05 -21.62
CA ARG A 26 -3.06 -6.13 -22.57
C ARG A 26 -3.55 -5.63 -23.92
N VAL A 27 -3.48 -4.31 -24.20
CA VAL A 27 -3.61 -3.77 -25.57
C VAL A 27 -2.47 -4.36 -26.39
N THR A 28 -2.74 -5.56 -26.91
CA THR A 28 -1.87 -6.34 -27.75
C THR A 28 -1.93 -5.66 -29.10
N PRO A 29 -0.79 -5.30 -29.71
CA PRO A 29 -0.80 -4.60 -30.98
C PRO A 29 -1.66 -5.37 -32.00
N PRO A 30 -2.47 -4.67 -32.82
CA PRO A 30 -3.33 -5.30 -33.80
C PRO A 30 -2.49 -6.26 -34.66
N ARG A 31 -3.07 -7.44 -34.98
CA ARG A 31 -2.34 -8.51 -35.69
C ARG A 31 -1.63 -7.93 -36.91
N PRO A 32 -0.33 -8.23 -37.11
CA PRO A 32 0.41 -7.73 -38.25
C PRO A 32 -0.31 -8.17 -39.53
N ARG A 33 -0.71 -7.19 -40.35
CA ARG A 33 -1.29 -7.46 -41.67
C ARG A 33 -0.24 -8.18 -42.50
N ARG A 34 -0.56 -9.40 -42.92
CA ARG A 34 0.26 -10.13 -43.89
C ARG A 34 0.02 -9.48 -45.24
N ILE A 35 1.04 -8.77 -45.71
CA ILE A 35 1.07 -8.26 -47.08
C ILE A 35 1.80 -9.32 -47.88
N ASP A 36 1.11 -9.94 -48.84
CA ASP A 36 1.76 -10.85 -49.77
C ASP A 36 2.65 -10.01 -50.68
N PHE A 37 3.97 -10.13 -50.49
CA PHE A 37 4.97 -9.40 -51.28
C PHE A 37 5.64 -10.40 -52.25
N PRO A 38 5.17 -10.50 -53.51
CA PRO A 38 5.58 -11.53 -54.47
C PRO A 38 7.09 -11.64 -54.76
N PRO A 39 7.90 -10.57 -54.76
CA PRO A 39 9.33 -10.64 -55.12
C PRO A 39 10.19 -11.48 -54.17
N LEU A 40 9.72 -11.75 -52.95
CA LEU A 40 10.49 -12.49 -51.93
C LEU A 40 10.53 -14.01 -52.13
N LYS A 41 9.78 -14.55 -53.11
CA LYS A 41 9.78 -15.99 -53.42
C LYS A 41 11.17 -16.52 -53.82
N LEU A 42 12.02 -15.67 -54.39
CA LEU A 42 13.38 -16.02 -54.81
C LEU A 42 14.40 -16.07 -53.65
N VAL A 43 14.05 -15.53 -52.48
CA VAL A 43 14.92 -15.50 -51.27
C VAL A 43 14.40 -16.45 -50.18
N ALA A 44 13.23 -17.07 -50.40
CA ALA A 44 12.53 -17.90 -49.43
C ALA A 44 13.33 -19.12 -48.93
N ASP A 45 14.22 -19.69 -49.77
CA ASP A 45 15.08 -20.82 -49.40
C ASP A 45 16.25 -20.45 -48.46
N LEU A 46 16.51 -19.15 -48.24
CA LEU A 46 17.51 -18.64 -47.29
C LEU A 46 16.89 -18.04 -46.01
N VAL A 47 15.57 -18.15 -45.81
CA VAL A 47 14.89 -17.50 -44.69
C VAL A 47 15.15 -18.28 -43.40
N ALA A 48 16.12 -17.78 -42.63
CA ALA A 48 16.39 -18.18 -41.26
C ALA A 48 15.08 -18.32 -40.46
N ARG A 49 14.97 -19.43 -39.73
CA ARG A 49 13.90 -19.75 -38.77
C ARG A 49 13.45 -18.49 -38.05
N ARG A 50 12.25 -18.01 -38.38
CA ARG A 50 11.60 -16.89 -37.68
C ARG A 50 11.44 -17.27 -36.21
N GLN A 51 12.38 -16.84 -35.37
CA GLN A 51 12.15 -16.82 -33.94
C GLN A 51 11.38 -15.56 -33.58
N THR A 52 10.29 -15.79 -32.85
CA THR A 52 9.42 -14.84 -32.11
C THR A 52 8.31 -14.13 -32.90
N PRO A 53 7.14 -13.98 -32.25
CA PRO A 53 6.99 -12.88 -31.30
C PRO A 53 6.75 -13.33 -29.87
N ALA A 54 7.33 -12.52 -28.98
CA ALA A 54 7.18 -12.48 -27.54
C ALA A 54 5.70 -12.49 -27.13
N ARG A 55 5.12 -13.68 -26.91
CA ARG A 55 3.98 -13.77 -26.00
C ARG A 55 4.51 -13.40 -24.63
N THR A 56 4.06 -12.27 -24.09
CA THR A 56 4.26 -11.98 -22.67
C THR A 56 3.66 -13.15 -21.89
N PRO A 57 4.47 -13.95 -21.19
CA PRO A 57 3.94 -15.09 -20.46
C PRO A 57 2.97 -14.60 -19.38
N PRO A 58 1.85 -15.31 -19.15
CA PRO A 58 0.79 -14.83 -18.26
C PRO A 58 1.26 -14.64 -16.81
N TRP A 59 2.33 -15.33 -16.40
CA TRP A 59 2.93 -15.17 -15.07
C TRP A 59 3.54 -13.77 -14.85
N LEU A 60 4.14 -13.14 -15.88
CA LEU A 60 4.64 -11.76 -15.77
C LEU A 60 3.49 -10.78 -15.55
N LEU A 61 2.32 -11.10 -16.10
CA LEU A 61 1.10 -10.34 -15.95
C LEU A 61 0.57 -10.44 -14.51
N ILE A 62 0.53 -11.66 -13.95
CA ILE A 62 0.17 -11.90 -12.53
C ILE A 62 1.14 -11.18 -11.60
N LEU A 63 2.45 -11.29 -11.84
CA LEU A 63 3.48 -10.62 -11.04
C LEU A 63 3.29 -9.10 -11.04
N ARG A 64 2.96 -8.52 -12.19
CA ARG A 64 2.71 -7.07 -12.32
C ARG A 64 1.47 -6.63 -11.56
N LEU A 65 0.40 -7.42 -11.57
CA LEU A 65 -0.80 -7.15 -10.78
C LEU A 65 -0.53 -7.30 -9.27
N LEU A 66 0.24 -8.30 -8.87
CA LEU A 66 0.66 -8.45 -7.47
C LEU A 66 1.51 -7.26 -6.99
N ALA A 67 2.46 -6.80 -7.81
CA ALA A 67 3.26 -5.63 -7.50
C ALA A 67 2.39 -4.37 -7.37
N ALA A 68 1.44 -4.17 -8.29
CA ALA A 68 0.48 -3.06 -8.21
C ALA A 68 -0.43 -3.16 -6.98
N ALA A 69 -0.93 -4.35 -6.64
CA ALA A 69 -1.73 -4.59 -5.43
C ALA A 69 -0.92 -4.30 -4.16
N ALA A 70 0.34 -4.76 -4.09
CA ALA A 70 1.24 -4.46 -2.98
C ALA A 70 1.49 -2.96 -2.82
N LEU A 71 1.65 -2.22 -3.93
CA LEU A 71 1.78 -0.77 -3.91
C LEU A 71 0.52 -0.09 -3.37
N ILE A 72 -0.67 -0.53 -3.82
CA ILE A 72 -1.96 0.01 -3.33
C ILE A 72 -2.12 -0.27 -1.84
N LEU A 73 -1.75 -1.46 -1.37
CA LEU A 73 -1.75 -1.81 0.05
C LEU A 73 -0.73 -0.98 0.84
N ALA A 74 0.46 -0.75 0.31
CA ALA A 74 1.44 0.11 0.98
C ALA A 74 0.92 1.55 1.13
N VAL A 75 0.25 2.08 0.11
CA VAL A 75 -0.33 3.43 0.11
C VAL A 75 -1.58 3.53 1.01
N SER A 76 -2.35 2.45 1.17
CA SER A 76 -3.55 2.47 2.02
C SER A 76 -3.27 2.52 3.52
N GLY A 77 -2.01 2.29 3.93
CA GLY A 77 -1.55 2.35 5.31
C GLY A 77 -2.25 1.34 6.22
N PRO A 78 -2.11 0.02 5.98
CA PRO A 78 -2.68 -1.02 6.81
C PRO A 78 -2.00 -1.02 8.19
N VAL A 79 -2.80 -0.91 9.25
CA VAL A 79 -2.34 -0.96 10.63
C VAL A 79 -2.92 -2.20 11.29
N TRP A 80 -2.03 -3.07 11.77
CA TRP A 80 -2.39 -4.28 12.49
C TRP A 80 -2.61 -3.97 13.97
N ASN A 81 -3.76 -4.38 14.50
CA ASN A 81 -4.12 -4.21 15.90
C ASN A 81 -4.02 -2.75 16.39
N PRO A 82 -4.94 -1.87 15.95
CA PRO A 82 -4.98 -0.47 16.38
C PRO A 82 -5.53 -0.36 17.82
N SER A 83 -4.80 -0.92 18.80
CA SER A 83 -5.10 -0.76 20.22
C SER A 83 -4.53 0.54 20.81
N GLY A 84 -3.71 1.26 20.04
CA GLY A 84 -3.20 2.60 20.38
C GLY A 84 -4.05 3.71 19.76
N VAL A 85 -3.87 4.95 20.25
CA VAL A 85 -4.67 6.17 19.99
C VAL A 85 -4.56 6.72 18.54
N GLY A 86 -4.63 5.83 17.55
CA GLY A 86 -4.60 6.09 16.11
C GLY A 86 -5.76 5.44 15.33
N ALA A 87 -6.70 4.77 16.00
CA ALA A 87 -7.87 4.16 15.36
C ALA A 87 -8.88 5.18 14.79
N GLY A 88 -8.73 6.46 15.11
CA GLY A 88 -9.57 7.53 14.57
C GLY A 88 -8.99 8.06 13.27
N GLY A 89 -9.56 7.66 12.13
CA GLY A 89 -9.25 8.28 10.84
C GLY A 89 -9.46 9.80 10.90
N GLY A 90 -8.36 10.56 10.85
CA GLY A 90 -8.36 12.01 10.75
C GLY A 90 -7.20 12.69 11.48
N ARG A 91 -6.93 13.96 11.13
CA ARG A 91 -5.98 14.88 11.82
C ARG A 91 -6.50 15.33 13.19
N LYS A 92 -7.15 14.45 13.96
CA LYS A 92 -7.69 14.82 15.28
C LYS A 92 -6.55 14.96 16.28
N ALA A 93 -6.60 16.00 17.10
CA ALA A 93 -5.65 16.23 18.17
C ALA A 93 -5.57 15.01 19.12
N LEU A 94 -4.37 14.69 19.59
CA LEU A 94 -4.14 13.69 20.64
C LEU A 94 -4.12 14.39 22.00
N LEU A 95 -4.99 13.98 22.91
CA LEU A 95 -4.92 14.35 24.33
C LEU A 95 -4.38 13.16 25.12
N VAL A 96 -3.23 13.32 25.77
CA VAL A 96 -2.64 12.32 26.67
C VAL A 96 -2.92 12.74 28.11
N MET A 97 -3.66 11.92 28.84
CA MET A 97 -3.96 12.13 30.26
C MET A 97 -3.15 11.13 31.08
N ILE A 98 -2.23 11.63 31.91
CA ILE A 98 -1.31 10.78 32.68
C ILE A 98 -1.56 11.02 34.17
N ASP A 99 -1.89 9.95 34.90
CA ASP A 99 -1.85 9.96 36.35
C ASP A 99 -0.38 9.92 36.81
N ASN A 100 0.06 11.05 37.36
CA ASN A 100 1.39 11.34 37.88
C ASN A 100 1.42 11.39 39.43
N GLY A 101 0.43 10.80 40.09
CA GLY A 101 0.39 10.70 41.55
C GLY A 101 1.31 9.62 42.12
N VAL A 102 1.44 9.58 43.45
CA VAL A 102 2.29 8.61 44.16
C VAL A 102 1.86 7.15 43.89
N SER A 103 0.56 6.93 43.66
CA SER A 103 0.00 5.61 43.29
C SER A 103 0.54 5.06 41.98
N ALA A 104 1.00 5.92 41.07
CA ALA A 104 1.54 5.53 39.76
C ALA A 104 3.03 5.15 39.80
N ALA A 105 3.70 5.24 40.96
CA ALA A 105 5.14 5.04 41.05
C ALA A 105 5.58 3.63 40.64
N HIS A 106 4.76 2.61 40.91
CA HIS A 106 5.08 1.21 40.63
C HIS A 106 5.18 0.90 39.13
N ASP A 107 4.29 1.49 38.31
CA ASP A 107 4.17 1.27 36.88
C ASP A 107 4.58 2.49 36.04
N TRP A 108 5.21 3.50 36.66
CA TRP A 108 5.56 4.79 36.05
C TRP A 108 6.34 4.65 34.74
N ARG A 109 7.33 3.75 34.71
CA ARG A 109 8.16 3.52 33.52
C ARG A 109 7.35 3.01 32.34
N ASP A 110 6.42 2.09 32.57
CA ASP A 110 5.58 1.52 31.51
C ASP A 110 4.57 2.54 31.01
N ARG A 111 3.98 3.34 31.90
CA ARG A 111 3.11 4.47 31.54
C ARG A 111 3.84 5.48 30.66
N MET A 112 5.05 5.88 31.06
CA MET A 112 5.88 6.81 30.30
C MET A 112 6.26 6.25 28.93
N ARG A 113 6.54 4.94 28.82
CA ARG A 113 6.80 4.29 27.54
C ARG A 113 5.59 4.39 26.62
N VAL A 114 4.41 4.01 27.10
CA VAL A 114 3.16 4.05 26.31
C VAL A 114 2.80 5.48 25.90
N ALA A 115 2.95 6.45 26.81
CA ALA A 115 2.70 7.85 26.52
C ALA A 115 3.66 8.38 25.45
N THR A 116 4.95 8.05 25.54
CA THR A 116 5.98 8.47 24.56
C THR A 116 5.69 7.86 23.19
N ASP A 117 5.40 6.57 23.12
CA ASP A 117 5.06 5.87 21.88
C ASP A 117 3.82 6.51 21.19
N ALA A 118 2.82 6.91 21.98
CA ALA A 118 1.63 7.58 21.46
C ALA A 118 1.93 8.99 20.93
N VAL A 119 2.76 9.77 21.62
CA VAL A 119 3.18 11.12 21.21
C VAL A 119 4.00 11.04 19.92
N GLU A 120 4.95 10.11 19.84
CA GLU A 120 5.74 9.90 18.62
C GLU A 120 4.87 9.48 17.43
N GLY A 121 3.88 8.60 17.65
CA GLY A 121 2.91 8.23 16.63
C GLY A 121 2.13 9.44 16.12
N ALA A 122 1.61 10.27 17.02
CA ALA A 122 0.90 11.50 16.64
C ALA A 122 1.79 12.52 15.92
N ALA A 123 3.06 12.63 16.30
CA ALA A 123 4.02 13.51 15.64
C ALA A 123 4.29 13.08 14.18
N ARG A 124 4.45 11.77 13.92
CA ARG A 124 4.60 11.24 12.54
C ARG A 124 3.40 11.55 11.66
N ASP A 125 2.20 11.57 12.25
CA ASP A 125 0.96 11.91 11.56
C ASP A 125 0.69 13.42 11.45
N GLY A 126 1.58 14.27 12.00
CA GLY A 126 1.41 15.73 12.05
C GLY A 126 0.21 16.18 12.87
N ARG A 127 -0.18 15.40 13.89
CA ARG A 127 -1.32 15.69 14.76
C ARG A 127 -0.87 16.57 15.94
N PRO A 128 -1.63 17.62 16.31
CA PRO A 128 -1.33 18.38 17.51
C PRO A 128 -1.52 17.50 18.76
N VAL A 129 -0.64 17.66 19.75
CA VAL A 129 -0.62 16.87 20.98
C VAL A 129 -0.74 17.79 22.20
N ALA A 130 -1.60 17.43 23.14
CA ALA A 130 -1.68 18.04 24.46
C ALA A 130 -1.48 16.96 25.54
N VAL A 131 -0.76 17.31 26.61
CA VAL A 131 -0.49 16.41 27.73
C VAL A 131 -1.03 17.05 29.01
N VAL A 132 -1.76 16.27 29.81
CA VAL A 132 -2.35 16.71 31.08
C VAL A 132 -1.99 15.71 32.18
N GLY A 133 -1.39 16.22 33.26
CA GLY A 133 -1.21 15.47 34.51
C GLY A 133 -2.51 15.44 35.31
N LEU A 134 -2.86 14.31 35.88
CA LEU A 134 -4.11 14.12 36.64
C LEU A 134 -3.93 14.28 38.16
N ALA A 135 -2.70 14.33 38.67
CA ALA A 135 -2.47 14.58 40.08
C ALA A 135 -2.71 16.05 40.44
N ASP A 136 -3.20 16.28 41.66
CA ASP A 136 -3.37 17.61 42.22
C ASP A 136 -2.01 18.34 42.32
N ALA A 137 -2.06 19.67 42.20
CA ALA A 137 -0.90 20.56 42.27
C ALA A 137 -0.38 20.78 43.70
#